data_AF-A0AAD5KRC5-F1
#
_entry.id   AF-A0AAD5KRC5-F1
#
_cell.length_a   1.000
_cell.length_b   1.000
_cell.length_c   1.000
_cell.angle_alpha   90.00
_cell.angle_beta   90.00
_cell.angle_gamma   90.00
#
_symmetry.space_group_name_H-M   'P 1'
#
loop_
_entity.id
_entity.type
_entity.pdbx_description
1 polymer ?
#
loop_
_entity_poly.entity_id
_entity_poly.type
_entity_poly.pdbx_seq_one_letter_code
_entity_poly.pdbx_strand_id
1 'polypeptide(L)'
;MYSLFHAQHQVHAAFVAPPPVEEKYGPFYFDQLVDHSNPSAGTFKHRYWANTDWYQSGGPVILYNAGEMDAIDRAIYVKNSSMALLAEQLHGVVIVMEHRCYGGSQLGPDYSVEYLKTLNTEQALEDIASIIKEVKLPNLEIPPAPETKWIVYGGSYSGNLAAWMRYRYPDIVFAAVPSSAPVQMKYNYFEYFYPIRKFGPKHCIHAVEQVISHVDHILFSPLQGPKERLKESFGVKDLKHDDDFANCMFLVYSVYTLF
;
A
#
# COMPACT_ATOMS: atom_id res chain seq x y z
N MET A 1 47.82 -8.39 3.70
CA MET A 1 46.62 -9.25 3.57
C MET A 1 45.61 -8.50 2.73
N TYR A 2 45.81 -8.60 1.42
CA TYR A 2 44.85 -8.22 0.39
C TYR A 2 43.89 -9.38 0.18
N SER A 3 42.68 -9.08 -0.33
CA SER A 3 41.61 -10.02 -0.72
C SER A 3 40.52 -10.19 0.34
N LEU A 4 39.39 -9.50 0.12
CA LEU A 4 38.01 -9.99 0.37
C LEU A 4 36.91 -8.97 -0.04
N PHE A 5 37.17 -8.02 -0.95
CA PHE A 5 36.16 -7.04 -1.42
C PHE A 5 36.05 -6.95 -2.95
N HIS A 6 36.28 -8.03 -3.69
CA HIS A 6 36.05 -8.08 -5.15
C HIS A 6 35.24 -9.31 -5.55
N ALA A 7 34.03 -9.41 -5.01
CA ALA A 7 32.99 -10.28 -5.58
C ALA A 7 31.63 -9.58 -5.44
N GLN A 8 31.49 -8.42 -6.08
CA GLN A 8 30.16 -7.97 -6.48
C GLN A 8 29.72 -8.89 -7.63
N HIS A 9 29.09 -10.02 -7.29
CA HIS A 9 28.15 -10.62 -8.21
C HIS A 9 27.01 -9.60 -8.38
N GLN A 10 27.07 -8.83 -9.47
CA GLN A 10 25.92 -8.15 -10.03
C GLN A 10 24.88 -9.22 -10.40
N VAL A 11 24.07 -9.62 -9.44
CA VAL A 11 22.75 -10.15 -9.73
C VAL A 11 21.85 -8.94 -9.91
N HIS A 12 22.05 -8.20 -11.00
CA HIS A 12 20.94 -7.45 -11.58
C HIS A 12 20.00 -8.50 -12.17
N ALA A 13 19.19 -9.12 -11.30
CA ALA A 13 17.90 -9.60 -11.77
C ALA A 13 17.20 -8.33 -12.26
N ALA A 14 17.19 -8.14 -13.58
CA ALA A 14 16.26 -7.21 -14.17
C ALA A 14 14.90 -7.57 -13.56
N PHE A 15 14.28 -6.61 -12.86
CA PHE A 15 12.88 -6.73 -12.48
C PHE A 15 12.13 -6.79 -13.82
N VAL A 16 11.97 -8.00 -14.35
CA VAL A 16 11.10 -8.23 -15.50
C VAL A 16 9.72 -8.00 -14.94
N ALA A 17 9.10 -6.89 -15.36
CA ALA A 17 7.72 -6.60 -15.00
C ALA A 17 6.90 -7.87 -15.32
N PRO A 18 6.07 -8.35 -14.37
CA PRO A 18 5.24 -9.51 -14.65
C PRO A 18 4.45 -9.25 -15.93
N PRO A 19 4.26 -10.27 -16.79
CA PRO A 19 3.52 -10.09 -18.02
C PRO A 19 2.15 -9.50 -17.69
N PRO A 20 1.66 -8.54 -18.50
CA PRO A 20 0.35 -7.95 -18.27
C PRO A 20 -0.70 -9.07 -18.22
N VAL A 21 -1.64 -8.92 -17.29
CA VAL A 21 -2.79 -9.82 -17.19
C VAL A 21 -3.58 -9.80 -18.50
N GLU A 22 -4.22 -10.91 -18.87
CA GLU A 22 -4.99 -10.97 -20.13
C GLU A 22 -6.00 -9.81 -20.22
N GLU A 23 -6.12 -9.20 -21.40
CA GLU A 23 -6.94 -8.01 -21.65
C GLU A 23 -8.41 -8.18 -21.24
N LYS A 24 -8.92 -9.42 -21.28
CA LYS A 24 -10.28 -9.75 -20.85
C LYS A 24 -10.56 -9.45 -19.36
N TYR A 25 -9.53 -9.22 -18.56
CA TYR A 25 -9.64 -8.86 -17.14
C TYR A 25 -9.39 -7.38 -16.85
N GLY A 26 -9.08 -6.58 -17.88
CA GLY A 26 -8.91 -5.14 -17.77
C GLY A 26 -7.56 -4.62 -18.30
N PRO A 27 -7.23 -3.34 -18.07
CA PRO A 27 -7.96 -2.43 -17.17
C PRO A 27 -9.34 -2.03 -17.71
N PHE A 28 -10.31 -1.99 -16.80
CA PHE A 28 -11.61 -1.36 -16.98
C PHE A 28 -11.65 -0.03 -16.21
N TYR A 29 -12.66 0.78 -16.48
CA TYR A 29 -12.82 2.09 -15.87
C TYR A 29 -14.24 2.30 -15.37
N PHE A 30 -14.34 2.80 -14.14
CA PHE A 30 -15.57 3.26 -13.52
C PHE A 30 -15.54 4.79 -13.43
N ASP A 31 -16.64 5.45 -13.80
CA ASP A 31 -16.75 6.91 -13.67
C ASP A 31 -17.03 7.27 -12.22
N GLN A 32 -15.99 7.75 -11.53
CA GLN A 32 -16.02 8.04 -10.10
C GLN A 32 -16.07 9.54 -9.85
N LEU A 33 -16.78 9.99 -8.81
CA LEU A 33 -16.78 11.41 -8.43
C LEU A 33 -15.39 11.85 -7.95
N VAL A 34 -14.94 13.00 -8.45
CA VAL A 34 -13.71 13.66 -7.94
C VAL A 34 -13.88 14.02 -6.45
N ASP A 35 -15.07 14.50 -6.10
CA ASP A 35 -15.45 14.88 -4.74
C ASP A 35 -16.86 14.35 -4.42
N HIS A 36 -16.96 13.35 -3.55
CA HIS A 36 -18.25 12.77 -3.11
C HIS A 36 -19.12 13.76 -2.32
N SER A 37 -18.53 14.82 -1.76
CA SER A 37 -19.25 15.90 -1.07
C SER A 37 -19.72 17.01 -2.02
N ASN A 38 -19.21 17.03 -3.26
CA ASN A 38 -19.59 17.99 -4.30
C ASN A 38 -19.63 17.31 -5.68
N PRO A 39 -20.74 16.61 -6.02
CA PRO A 39 -20.87 15.90 -7.30
C PRO A 39 -20.70 16.78 -8.55
N SER A 40 -20.91 18.10 -8.42
CA SER A 40 -20.68 19.06 -9.51
C SER A 40 -19.21 19.27 -9.85
N ALA A 41 -18.27 18.76 -9.03
CA ALA A 41 -16.82 18.78 -9.30
C ALA A 41 -16.41 17.84 -10.45
N GLY A 42 -17.34 17.04 -10.97
CA GLY A 42 -17.11 16.14 -12.09
C GLY A 42 -16.62 14.76 -11.67
N THR A 43 -16.18 14.00 -12.67
CA THR A 43 -15.76 12.60 -12.52
C THR A 43 -14.36 12.36 -13.06
N PHE A 44 -13.73 11.29 -12.58
CA PHE A 44 -12.49 10.74 -13.11
C PHE A 44 -12.65 9.26 -13.45
N LYS A 45 -11.75 8.76 -14.32
CA LYS A 45 -11.74 7.35 -14.72
C LYS A 45 -11.01 6.53 -13.66
N HIS A 46 -11.76 5.86 -12.80
CA HIS A 46 -11.24 5.01 -11.75
C HIS A 46 -10.91 3.63 -12.30
N ARG A 47 -9.62 3.30 -12.36
CA ARG A 47 -9.12 2.08 -13.00
C ARG A 47 -9.30 0.85 -12.10
N TYR A 48 -9.75 -0.26 -12.68
CA TYR A 48 -9.87 -1.53 -11.98
C TYR A 48 -9.67 -2.73 -12.93
N TRP A 49 -9.47 -3.90 -12.34
CA TRP A 49 -9.43 -5.20 -13.02
C TRP A 49 -10.46 -6.11 -12.38
N ALA A 50 -11.03 -7.02 -13.16
CA ALA A 50 -12.02 -7.96 -12.64
C ALA A 50 -11.87 -9.32 -13.33
N ASN A 51 -12.07 -10.39 -12.56
CA ASN A 51 -12.20 -11.74 -13.07
C ASN A 51 -13.56 -12.30 -12.68
N THR A 52 -14.38 -12.58 -13.70
CA THR A 52 -15.74 -13.08 -13.60
C THR A 52 -15.87 -14.54 -14.04
N ASP A 53 -14.77 -15.19 -14.45
CA ASP A 53 -14.78 -16.51 -15.07
C ASP A 53 -15.39 -17.60 -14.17
N TRP A 54 -15.25 -17.45 -12.84
CA TRP A 54 -15.68 -18.45 -11.85
C TRP A 54 -17.10 -18.22 -11.32
N TYR A 55 -17.74 -17.12 -11.71
CA TYR A 55 -19.00 -16.71 -11.09
C TYR A 55 -20.13 -17.70 -11.37
N GLN A 56 -20.86 -18.04 -10.31
CA GLN A 56 -22.17 -18.68 -10.37
C GLN A 56 -23.19 -17.85 -9.59
N SER A 57 -24.47 -17.98 -9.93
CA SER A 57 -25.54 -17.22 -9.27
C SER A 57 -25.49 -17.41 -7.75
N GLY A 58 -25.43 -16.29 -7.01
CA GLY A 58 -25.30 -16.27 -5.55
C GLY A 58 -23.86 -16.23 -5.02
N GLY A 59 -22.85 -16.30 -5.90
CA GLY A 59 -21.45 -16.11 -5.55
C GLY A 59 -21.15 -14.70 -5.02
N PRO A 60 -20.15 -14.54 -4.12
CA PRO A 60 -19.77 -13.25 -3.59
C PRO A 60 -18.91 -12.44 -4.57
N VAL A 61 -18.71 -11.16 -4.28
CA VAL A 61 -17.68 -10.34 -4.90
C VAL A 61 -16.59 -10.03 -3.88
N ILE A 62 -15.35 -10.40 -4.20
CA ILE A 62 -14.16 -10.07 -3.42
C ILE A 62 -13.57 -8.79 -4.00
N LEU A 63 -13.71 -7.67 -3.29
CA LEU A 63 -13.21 -6.37 -3.73
C LEU A 63 -11.93 -6.01 -2.99
N TYR A 64 -10.83 -5.91 -3.72
CA TYR A 64 -9.52 -5.52 -3.20
C TYR A 64 -9.14 -4.12 -3.65
N ASN A 65 -8.81 -3.24 -2.69
CA ASN A 65 -8.22 -1.93 -2.99
C ASN A 65 -6.68 -2.05 -3.04
N ALA A 66 -6.07 -1.64 -4.16
CA ALA A 66 -4.64 -1.77 -4.43
C ALA A 66 -3.74 -0.85 -3.59
N GLY A 67 -4.28 0.03 -2.75
CA GLY A 67 -3.49 0.83 -1.81
C GLY A 67 -2.66 1.90 -2.49
N GLU A 68 -1.57 2.31 -1.83
CA GLU A 68 -0.79 3.51 -2.15
C GLU A 68 0.20 3.30 -3.31
N MET A 69 -0.24 2.66 -4.40
CA MET A 69 0.60 2.39 -5.55
C MET A 69 -0.19 2.25 -6.85
N ASP A 70 0.53 2.24 -7.97
CA ASP A 70 -0.03 1.83 -9.26
C ASP A 70 -0.50 0.37 -9.18
N ALA A 71 -1.77 0.16 -9.47
CA ALA A 71 -2.42 -1.14 -9.39
C ALA A 71 -2.02 -2.09 -10.53
N ILE A 72 -1.31 -1.64 -11.57
CA ILE A 72 -0.85 -2.50 -12.66
C ILE A 72 0.00 -3.66 -12.15
N ASP A 73 0.85 -3.43 -11.15
CA ASP A 73 1.70 -4.44 -10.52
C ASP A 73 0.89 -5.45 -9.69
N ARG A 74 -0.36 -5.12 -9.35
CA ARG A 74 -1.30 -5.95 -8.60
C ARG A 74 -2.44 -6.50 -9.46
N ALA A 75 -2.50 -6.16 -10.75
CA ALA A 75 -3.55 -6.61 -11.66
C ALA A 75 -3.63 -8.14 -11.72
N ILE A 76 -2.48 -8.83 -11.61
CA ILE A 76 -2.40 -10.29 -11.57
C ILE A 76 -3.17 -10.92 -10.39
N TYR A 77 -3.51 -10.16 -9.35
CA TYR A 77 -4.25 -10.67 -8.20
C TYR A 77 -5.68 -11.11 -8.53
N VAL A 78 -6.24 -10.71 -9.68
CA VAL A 78 -7.52 -11.26 -10.16
C VAL A 78 -7.42 -12.73 -10.59
N LYS A 79 -6.21 -13.28 -10.71
CA LYS A 79 -5.94 -14.68 -11.07
C LYS A 79 -5.09 -15.43 -10.06
N ASN A 80 -4.06 -14.79 -9.54
CA ASN A 80 -3.04 -15.45 -8.73
C ASN A 80 -2.84 -14.72 -7.40
N SER A 81 -3.76 -14.97 -6.48
CA SER A 81 -3.72 -14.41 -5.13
C SER A 81 -4.65 -15.17 -4.20
N SER A 82 -4.57 -14.90 -2.89
CA SER A 82 -5.54 -15.41 -1.93
C SER A 82 -6.98 -14.94 -2.22
N MET A 83 -7.16 -13.76 -2.81
CA MET A 83 -8.47 -13.20 -3.18
C MET A 83 -9.05 -13.92 -4.40
N ALA A 84 -8.22 -14.20 -5.40
CA ALA A 84 -8.59 -15.02 -6.55
C ALA A 84 -8.95 -16.44 -6.13
N LEU A 85 -8.15 -17.08 -5.28
CA LEU A 85 -8.45 -18.40 -4.74
C LEU A 85 -9.78 -18.41 -3.97
N LEU A 86 -10.03 -17.38 -3.16
CA LEU A 86 -11.29 -17.25 -2.42
C LEU A 86 -12.48 -17.07 -3.37
N ALA A 87 -12.36 -16.24 -4.40
CA ALA A 87 -13.40 -16.06 -5.42
C ALA A 87 -13.67 -17.36 -6.18
N GLU A 88 -12.64 -18.07 -6.62
CA GLU A 88 -12.77 -19.36 -7.31
C GLU A 88 -13.51 -20.39 -6.44
N GLN A 89 -13.09 -20.55 -5.18
CA GLN A 89 -13.69 -21.52 -4.25
C GLN A 89 -15.13 -21.19 -3.87
N LEU A 90 -15.50 -19.91 -3.87
CA LEU A 90 -16.84 -19.44 -3.54
C LEU A 90 -17.72 -19.21 -4.78
N HIS A 91 -17.23 -19.58 -5.98
CA HIS A 91 -17.90 -19.32 -7.25
C HIS A 91 -18.28 -17.84 -7.43
N GLY A 92 -17.38 -16.96 -7.00
CA GLY A 92 -17.54 -15.52 -6.96
C GLY A 92 -16.74 -14.78 -8.02
N VAL A 93 -16.73 -13.45 -7.87
CA VAL A 93 -15.95 -12.51 -8.66
C VAL A 93 -14.81 -11.97 -7.80
N VAL A 94 -13.67 -11.66 -8.40
CA VAL A 94 -12.62 -10.84 -7.76
C VAL A 94 -12.43 -9.55 -8.55
N ILE A 95 -12.37 -8.43 -7.83
CA ILE A 95 -12.10 -7.10 -8.36
C ILE A 95 -10.85 -6.55 -7.67
N VAL A 96 -9.91 -6.05 -8.45
CA VAL A 96 -8.77 -5.24 -7.97
C VAL A 96 -9.01 -3.82 -8.43
N MET A 97 -9.38 -2.93 -7.52
CA MET A 97 -9.54 -1.50 -7.80
C MET A 97 -8.26 -0.75 -7.42
N GLU A 98 -7.88 0.22 -8.24
CA GLU A 98 -6.82 1.16 -7.90
C GLU A 98 -7.29 2.14 -6.81
N HIS A 99 -6.39 2.81 -6.11
CA HIS A 99 -6.75 3.88 -5.19
C HIS A 99 -6.78 5.23 -5.93
N ARG A 100 -7.70 6.14 -5.58
CA ARG A 100 -7.70 7.51 -6.13
C ARG A 100 -6.32 8.17 -5.97
N CYS A 101 -5.89 8.94 -6.97
CA CYS A 101 -4.58 9.61 -7.09
C CYS A 101 -3.36 8.70 -7.32
N TYR A 102 -3.53 7.38 -7.37
CA TYR A 102 -2.43 6.45 -7.66
C TYR A 102 -2.54 5.85 -9.06
N GLY A 103 -1.40 5.52 -9.67
CA GLY A 103 -1.32 4.91 -10.99
C GLY A 103 -2.08 5.70 -12.06
N GLY A 104 -3.01 5.03 -12.73
CA GLY A 104 -3.85 5.60 -13.79
C GLY A 104 -5.12 6.30 -13.28
N SER A 105 -5.41 6.24 -11.98
CA SER A 105 -6.62 6.79 -11.36
C SER A 105 -6.41 8.24 -10.91
N GLN A 106 -6.07 9.10 -11.88
CA GLN A 106 -5.78 10.52 -11.66
C GLN A 106 -7.07 11.35 -11.64
N LEU A 107 -7.20 12.23 -10.64
CA LEU A 107 -8.40 13.05 -10.43
C LEU A 107 -8.53 14.23 -11.43
N GLY A 108 -7.42 14.58 -12.07
CA GLY A 108 -7.32 15.73 -12.96
C GLY A 108 -5.98 15.76 -13.70
N PRO A 109 -5.67 16.87 -14.41
CA PRO A 109 -4.44 17.02 -15.18
C PRO A 109 -3.19 17.22 -14.31
N ASP A 110 -3.34 17.56 -13.03
CA ASP A 110 -2.24 17.87 -12.12
C ASP A 110 -2.54 17.49 -10.65
N TYR A 111 -1.57 17.79 -9.78
CA TYR A 111 -1.66 17.61 -8.32
C TYR A 111 -1.93 18.95 -7.61
N SER A 112 -2.79 19.79 -8.18
CA SER A 112 -3.23 21.03 -7.52
C SER A 112 -3.99 20.74 -6.22
N VAL A 113 -4.06 21.74 -5.33
CA VAL A 113 -4.79 21.65 -4.05
C VAL A 113 -6.26 21.30 -4.25
N GLU A 114 -6.85 21.71 -5.38
CA GLU A 114 -8.22 21.38 -5.76
C GLU A 114 -8.46 19.87 -5.84
N TYR A 115 -7.51 19.11 -6.40
CA TYR A 115 -7.59 17.65 -6.46
C TYR A 115 -7.06 16.98 -5.19
N LEU A 116 -5.91 17.44 -4.66
CA LEU A 116 -5.28 16.80 -3.51
C LEU A 116 -6.12 16.91 -2.22
N LYS A 117 -6.99 17.93 -2.09
CA LYS A 117 -7.90 18.00 -0.94
C LYS A 117 -8.85 16.80 -0.85
N THR A 118 -9.13 16.12 -1.97
CA THR A 118 -9.99 14.92 -2.00
C THR A 118 -9.20 13.61 -1.95
N LEU A 119 -7.87 13.67 -1.79
CA LEU A 119 -7.04 12.54 -1.40
C LEU A 119 -7.09 12.37 0.12
N ASN A 120 -8.18 11.80 0.62
CA ASN A 120 -8.37 11.51 2.03
C ASN A 120 -9.13 10.18 2.22
N THR A 121 -9.17 9.69 3.46
CA THR A 121 -9.75 8.37 3.78
C THR A 121 -11.25 8.34 3.52
N GLU A 122 -11.99 9.39 3.89
CA GLU A 122 -13.43 9.46 3.70
C GLU A 122 -13.81 9.30 2.23
N GLN A 123 -13.15 10.05 1.36
CA GLN A 123 -13.36 9.99 -0.09
C GLN A 123 -12.99 8.62 -0.68
N ALA A 124 -11.90 8.00 -0.21
CA ALA A 124 -11.52 6.64 -0.62
C ALA A 124 -12.54 5.58 -0.19
N LEU A 125 -13.16 5.72 0.99
CA LEU A 125 -14.23 4.83 1.43
C LEU A 125 -15.51 5.01 0.59
N GLU A 126 -15.86 6.25 0.27
CA GLU A 126 -16.98 6.52 -0.64
C GLU A 126 -16.73 5.95 -2.05
N ASP A 127 -15.48 5.96 -2.55
CA ASP A 127 -15.15 5.31 -3.83
C ASP A 127 -15.49 3.82 -3.84
N ILE A 128 -15.05 3.11 -2.79
CA ILE A 128 -15.32 1.68 -2.62
C ILE A 128 -16.84 1.46 -2.52
N ALA A 129 -17.55 2.30 -1.77
CA ALA A 129 -19.01 2.22 -1.62
C ALA A 129 -19.73 2.43 -2.96
N SER A 130 -19.30 3.38 -3.78
CA SER A 130 -19.88 3.63 -5.11
C SER A 130 -19.62 2.47 -6.06
N ILE A 131 -18.41 1.89 -6.07
CA ILE A 131 -18.14 0.66 -6.85
C ILE A 131 -19.06 -0.48 -6.41
N ILE A 132 -19.22 -0.73 -5.11
CA ILE A 132 -20.11 -1.78 -4.60
C ILE A 132 -21.56 -1.60 -5.07
N LYS A 133 -22.03 -0.36 -5.17
CA LYS A 133 -23.41 -0.04 -5.54
C LYS A 133 -23.67 -0.02 -7.04
N GLU A 134 -22.69 0.43 -7.83
CA GLU A 134 -22.95 0.90 -9.20
C GLU A 134 -22.05 0.27 -10.26
N VAL A 135 -21.01 -0.49 -9.87
CA VAL A 135 -20.10 -1.07 -10.87
C VAL A 135 -20.84 -2.04 -11.79
N LYS A 136 -20.57 -1.92 -13.08
CA LYS A 136 -21.02 -2.86 -14.10
C LYS A 136 -19.84 -3.74 -14.48
N LEU A 137 -19.98 -5.04 -14.29
CA LEU A 137 -18.94 -5.99 -14.61
C LEU A 137 -18.98 -6.38 -16.10
N PRO A 138 -17.82 -6.65 -16.73
CA PRO A 138 -17.78 -7.09 -18.11
C PRO A 138 -18.54 -8.41 -18.31
N ASN A 139 -19.55 -8.39 -19.19
CA ASN A 139 -20.37 -9.56 -19.56
C ASN A 139 -21.06 -10.27 -18.39
N LEU A 140 -21.23 -9.60 -17.25
CA LEU A 140 -21.87 -10.18 -16.08
C LEU A 140 -22.73 -9.15 -15.36
N GLU A 141 -24.01 -9.49 -15.19
CA GLU A 141 -24.91 -8.78 -14.29
C GLU A 141 -25.01 -9.56 -12.97
N ILE A 142 -24.86 -8.84 -11.86
CA ILE A 142 -25.02 -9.36 -10.52
C ILE A 142 -26.12 -8.58 -9.80
N PRO A 143 -26.87 -9.20 -8.87
CA PRO A 143 -27.81 -8.48 -8.02
C PRO A 143 -27.11 -7.36 -7.23
N PRO A 144 -27.81 -6.28 -6.85
CA PRO A 144 -27.21 -5.22 -6.03
C PRO A 144 -26.85 -5.72 -4.62
N ALA A 145 -26.02 -4.96 -3.90
CA ALA A 145 -25.87 -5.18 -2.46
C ALA A 145 -27.19 -4.84 -1.73
N PRO A 146 -27.61 -5.57 -0.68
CA PRO A 146 -26.92 -6.68 0.00
C PRO A 146 -27.22 -8.08 -0.55
N GLU A 147 -27.96 -8.21 -1.65
CA GLU A 147 -28.29 -9.50 -2.24
C GLU A 147 -27.01 -10.21 -2.68
N THR A 148 -26.15 -9.51 -3.41
CA THR A 148 -24.77 -9.95 -3.63
C THR A 148 -23.92 -9.69 -2.37
N LYS A 149 -23.16 -10.70 -1.94
CA LYS A 149 -22.28 -10.59 -0.78
C LYS A 149 -20.93 -10.00 -1.18
N TRP A 150 -20.69 -8.76 -0.76
CA TRP A 150 -19.42 -8.08 -0.99
C TRP A 150 -18.45 -8.30 0.18
N ILE A 151 -17.27 -8.84 -0.11
CA ILE A 151 -16.19 -9.05 0.85
C ILE A 151 -15.07 -8.07 0.49
N VAL A 152 -14.82 -7.08 1.34
CA VAL A 152 -13.76 -6.09 1.10
C VAL A 152 -12.45 -6.62 1.67
N TYR A 153 -11.41 -6.71 0.83
CA TYR A 153 -10.10 -7.26 1.18
C TYR A 153 -9.05 -6.15 1.09
N GLY A 154 -8.07 -6.14 1.99
CA GLY A 154 -6.92 -5.25 1.87
C GLY A 154 -5.72 -5.66 2.70
N GLY A 155 -4.54 -5.20 2.29
CA GLY A 155 -3.28 -5.34 3.04
C GLY A 155 -2.75 -3.99 3.51
N SER A 156 -2.13 -3.90 4.69
CA SER A 156 -1.56 -2.65 5.22
C SER A 156 -2.63 -1.54 5.31
N TYR A 157 -2.40 -0.35 4.74
CA TYR A 157 -3.40 0.71 4.63
C TYR A 157 -4.70 0.26 3.94
N SER A 158 -4.64 -0.50 2.85
CA SER A 158 -5.85 -1.06 2.24
C SER A 158 -6.58 -1.99 3.21
N GLY A 159 -5.86 -2.64 4.11
CA GLY A 159 -6.44 -3.42 5.20
C GLY A 159 -7.22 -2.55 6.19
N ASN A 160 -6.73 -1.33 6.49
CA ASN A 160 -7.48 -0.35 7.25
C ASN A 160 -8.75 0.06 6.51
N LEU A 161 -8.67 0.36 5.21
CA LEU A 161 -9.84 0.64 4.38
C LEU A 161 -10.87 -0.50 4.43
N ALA A 162 -10.43 -1.76 4.31
CA ALA A 162 -11.32 -2.92 4.40
C ALA A 162 -12.05 -2.99 5.75
N ALA A 163 -11.34 -2.83 6.87
CA ALA A 163 -11.95 -2.81 8.20
C ALA A 163 -12.95 -1.64 8.35
N TRP A 164 -12.55 -0.45 7.92
CA TRP A 164 -13.40 0.75 8.01
C TRP A 164 -14.62 0.68 7.10
N MET A 165 -14.51 0.04 5.94
CA MET A 165 -15.64 -0.23 5.05
C MET A 165 -16.70 -1.10 5.73
N ARG A 166 -16.31 -2.19 6.40
CA ARG A 166 -17.26 -3.03 7.13
C ARG A 166 -17.89 -2.29 8.31
N TYR A 167 -17.14 -1.40 8.97
CA TYR A 167 -17.65 -0.58 10.07
C TYR A 167 -18.64 0.49 9.59
N ARG A 168 -18.31 1.22 8.51
CA ARG A 168 -19.08 2.38 8.03
C ARG A 168 -20.24 2.02 7.12
N TYR A 169 -20.14 0.95 6.34
CA TYR A 169 -21.18 0.51 5.40
C TYR A 169 -21.60 -0.95 5.64
N PRO A 170 -22.08 -1.29 6.87
CA PRO A 170 -22.42 -2.66 7.21
C PRO A 170 -23.61 -3.21 6.39
N ASP A 171 -24.40 -2.33 5.78
CA ASP A 171 -25.56 -2.72 4.97
C ASP A 171 -25.18 -3.20 3.57
N ILE A 172 -24.00 -2.85 3.04
CA ILE A 172 -23.56 -3.26 1.69
C ILE A 172 -22.29 -4.11 1.71
N VAL A 173 -21.47 -4.02 2.76
CA VAL A 173 -20.23 -4.81 2.91
C VAL A 173 -20.52 -6.02 3.77
N PHE A 174 -20.70 -7.21 3.20
CA PHE A 174 -21.01 -8.42 3.97
C PHE A 174 -19.91 -8.79 4.98
N ALA A 175 -18.64 -8.76 4.55
CA ALA A 175 -17.49 -9.04 5.41
C ALA A 175 -16.25 -8.24 4.99
N ALA A 176 -15.24 -8.18 5.86
CA ALA A 176 -13.94 -7.61 5.54
C ALA A 176 -12.78 -8.54 5.93
N VAL A 177 -11.71 -8.50 5.13
CA VAL A 177 -10.44 -9.18 5.42
C VAL A 177 -9.31 -8.14 5.51
N PRO A 178 -9.07 -7.59 6.72
CA PRO A 178 -8.08 -6.54 6.94
C PRO A 178 -6.70 -7.13 7.25
N SER A 179 -5.99 -7.61 6.23
CA SER A 179 -4.70 -8.29 6.38
C SER A 179 -3.61 -7.31 6.83
N SER A 180 -2.95 -7.60 7.96
CA SER A 180 -1.86 -6.78 8.52
C SER A 180 -2.22 -5.29 8.64
N ALA A 181 -3.48 -4.99 8.96
CA ALA A 181 -4.02 -3.64 9.02
C ALA A 181 -3.66 -2.94 10.34
N PRO A 182 -2.86 -1.85 10.34
CA PRO A 182 -2.61 -1.05 11.54
C PRO A 182 -3.80 -0.11 11.80
N VAL A 183 -4.97 -0.65 12.14
CA VAL A 183 -6.21 0.12 12.32
C VAL A 183 -6.14 1.10 13.48
N GLN A 184 -5.30 0.82 14.47
CA GLN A 184 -5.01 1.73 15.57
C GLN A 184 -3.92 2.71 15.13
N MET A 185 -4.34 3.90 14.70
CA MET A 185 -3.42 4.98 14.38
C MET A 185 -2.72 5.48 15.64
N LYS A 186 -1.39 5.51 15.60
CA LYS A 186 -0.53 6.05 16.66
C LYS A 186 0.41 7.07 16.04
N TYR A 187 0.45 8.28 16.62
CA TYR A 187 1.34 9.34 16.14
C TYR A 187 2.82 8.93 16.26
N ASN A 188 3.20 8.41 17.42
CA ASN A 188 4.50 7.79 17.64
C ASN A 188 4.29 6.27 17.81
N TYR A 189 4.63 5.50 16.77
CA TYR A 189 4.42 4.05 16.74
C TYR A 189 5.74 3.27 16.86
N PHE A 190 6.54 3.57 17.88
CA PHE A 190 7.80 2.85 18.14
C PHE A 190 7.60 1.33 18.35
N GLU A 191 6.42 0.88 18.79
CA GLU A 191 6.16 -0.55 19.01
C GLU A 191 6.17 -1.36 17.70
N TYR A 192 6.04 -0.70 16.54
CA TYR A 192 6.21 -1.34 15.23
C TYR A 192 7.52 -2.13 15.15
N PHE A 193 8.57 -1.65 15.80
CA PHE A 193 9.89 -2.28 15.80
C PHE A 193 10.09 -3.33 16.89
N TYR A 194 9.18 -3.43 17.87
CA TYR A 194 9.33 -4.36 19.00
C TYR A 194 9.43 -5.82 18.59
N PRO A 195 8.62 -6.34 17.64
CA PRO A 195 8.77 -7.70 17.16
C PRO A 195 10.16 -7.96 16.56
N ILE A 196 10.68 -7.00 15.79
CA ILE A 196 12.00 -7.12 15.15
C ILE A 196 13.09 -7.16 16.22
N ARG A 197 13.01 -6.29 17.24
CA ARG A 197 13.97 -6.28 18.37
C ARG A 197 13.95 -7.55 19.18
N LYS A 198 12.75 -8.04 19.45
CA LYS A 198 12.55 -9.16 20.36
C LYS A 198 12.90 -10.50 19.73
N PHE A 199 12.60 -10.67 18.44
CA PHE A 199 12.68 -11.96 17.76
C PHE A 199 13.77 -12.02 16.68
N GLY A 200 14.42 -10.89 16.34
CA GLY A 200 15.55 -10.87 15.43
C GLY A 200 16.79 -11.60 15.98
N PRO A 201 17.74 -12.01 15.10
CA PRO A 201 18.98 -12.64 15.55
C PRO A 201 19.75 -11.74 16.52
N LYS A 202 20.02 -12.26 17.72
CA LYS A 202 20.56 -11.45 18.84
C LYS A 202 21.84 -10.68 18.46
N HIS A 203 22.74 -11.30 17.71
CA HIS A 203 23.99 -10.65 17.30
C HIS A 203 23.75 -9.50 16.31
N CYS A 204 22.77 -9.62 15.41
CA CYS A 204 22.37 -8.53 14.50
C CYS A 204 21.72 -7.39 15.27
N ILE A 205 20.75 -7.70 16.16
CA ILE A 205 20.08 -6.68 16.98
C ILE A 205 21.10 -5.92 17.83
N HIS A 206 21.99 -6.65 18.51
CA HIS A 206 23.05 -6.03 19.31
C HIS A 206 23.97 -5.14 18.46
N ALA A 207 24.39 -5.59 17.28
CA ALA A 207 25.23 -4.79 16.39
C ALA A 207 24.53 -3.49 15.98
N VAL A 208 23.24 -3.54 15.66
CA VAL A 208 22.46 -2.34 15.31
C VAL A 208 22.33 -1.39 16.51
N GLU A 209 22.03 -1.91 17.71
CA GLU A 209 21.98 -1.11 18.95
C GLU A 209 23.31 -0.41 19.24
N GLN A 210 24.46 -1.09 19.00
CA GLN A 210 25.79 -0.50 19.16
C GLN A 210 26.06 0.61 18.14
N VAL A 211 25.67 0.41 16.88
CA VAL A 211 25.82 1.44 15.83
C VAL A 211 25.02 2.69 16.19
N ILE A 212 23.76 2.52 16.62
CA ILE A 212 22.90 3.65 17.01
C ILE A 212 23.48 4.39 18.20
N SER A 213 23.87 3.66 19.25
CA SER A 213 24.50 4.26 20.44
C SER A 213 25.77 5.04 20.08
N HIS A 214 26.57 4.55 19.13
CA HIS A 214 27.77 5.23 18.66
C HIS A 214 27.45 6.51 17.86
N VAL A 215 26.46 6.43 16.96
CA VAL A 215 25.98 7.57 16.17
C VAL A 215 25.46 8.66 17.10
N ASP A 216 24.56 8.33 18.01
CA ASP A 216 23.96 9.28 18.96
C ASP A 216 25.03 9.95 19.82
N HIS A 217 26.00 9.18 20.31
CA HIS A 217 27.12 9.73 21.09
C HIS A 217 27.92 10.79 20.30
N ILE A 218 28.16 10.57 19.01
CA ILE A 218 28.87 11.53 18.15
C ILE A 218 27.99 12.74 17.83
N LEU A 219 26.73 12.53 17.44
CA LEU A 219 25.81 13.60 17.04
C LEU A 219 25.46 14.53 18.22
N PHE A 220 25.33 14.01 19.44
CA PHE A 220 25.11 14.83 20.63
C PHE A 220 26.38 15.49 21.18
N SER A 221 27.56 15.16 20.67
CA SER A 221 28.79 15.85 21.04
C SER A 221 28.84 17.26 20.41
N PRO A 222 29.55 18.23 21.01
CA PRO A 222 29.76 19.55 20.40
C PRO A 222 30.82 19.54 19.28
N LEU A 223 31.44 18.39 19.00
CA LEU A 223 32.63 18.29 18.14
C LEU A 223 32.22 18.10 16.67
N GLN A 224 32.57 19.07 15.81
CA GLN A 224 32.23 19.01 14.39
C GLN A 224 33.04 17.98 13.60
N GLY A 225 34.36 17.89 13.83
CA GLY A 225 35.22 16.95 13.10
C GLY A 225 34.78 15.47 13.18
N PRO A 226 34.40 14.94 14.36
CA PRO A 226 33.81 13.60 14.48
C PRO A 226 32.49 13.44 13.72
N LYS A 227 31.61 14.45 13.73
CA LYS A 227 30.34 14.42 12.98
C LYS A 227 30.57 14.36 11.48
N GLU A 228 31.48 15.18 10.96
CA GLU A 228 31.84 15.17 9.53
C GLU A 228 32.40 13.82 9.10
N ARG A 229 33.30 13.23 9.88
CA ARG A 229 33.85 11.88 9.59
C ARG A 229 32.78 10.81 9.66
N LEU A 230 31.85 10.90 10.60
CA LEU A 230 30.72 9.98 10.68
C LEU A 230 29.88 10.09 9.41
N LYS A 231 29.43 11.29 9.03
CA LYS A 231 28.66 11.52 7.80
C LYS A 231 29.40 11.05 6.54
N GLU A 232 30.71 11.29 6.47
CA GLU A 232 31.58 10.81 5.37
C GLU A 232 31.60 9.29 5.29
N SER A 233 31.63 8.57 6.42
CA SER A 233 31.59 7.10 6.44
C SER A 233 30.29 6.50 5.86
N PHE A 234 29.21 7.28 5.84
CA PHE A 234 27.93 6.93 5.22
C PHE A 234 27.74 7.55 3.82
N GLY A 235 28.77 8.20 3.27
CA GLY A 235 28.73 8.82 1.93
C GLY A 235 27.88 10.09 1.84
N VAL A 236 27.56 10.72 2.98
CA VAL A 236 26.64 11.87 3.08
C VAL A 236 27.29 13.07 3.79
N LYS A 237 28.60 13.25 3.55
CA LYS A 237 29.42 14.33 4.17
C LYS A 237 28.82 15.72 3.99
N ASP A 238 28.16 15.96 2.87
CA ASP A 238 27.60 17.27 2.50
C ASP A 238 26.31 17.63 3.27
N LEU A 239 25.75 16.71 4.06
CA LEU A 239 24.60 16.99 4.92
C LEU A 239 25.00 17.93 6.06
N LYS A 240 24.48 19.16 5.99
CA LYS A 240 24.79 20.22 6.96
C LYS A 240 24.18 19.94 8.32
N HIS A 241 22.91 19.53 8.36
CA HIS A 241 22.20 19.33 9.61
C HIS A 241 22.32 17.88 10.11
N ASP A 242 22.41 17.71 11.43
CA ASP A 242 22.59 16.40 12.05
C ASP A 242 21.30 15.59 12.05
N ASP A 243 20.15 16.26 12.10
CA ASP A 243 18.81 15.68 11.97
C ASP A 243 18.56 15.16 10.54
N ASP A 244 19.03 15.84 9.50
CA ASP A 244 19.01 15.31 8.13
C ASP A 244 19.78 13.99 8.04
N PHE A 245 20.98 13.94 8.64
CA PHE A 245 21.78 12.72 8.68
C PHE A 245 21.10 11.62 9.50
N ALA A 246 20.55 11.93 10.68
CA ALA A 246 19.79 10.98 11.49
C ALA A 246 18.55 10.45 10.75
N ASN A 247 17.88 11.29 9.95
CA ASN A 247 16.76 10.89 9.11
C ASN A 247 17.21 9.96 7.95
N CYS A 248 18.37 10.21 7.33
CA CYS A 248 18.94 9.25 6.38
C CYS A 248 19.22 7.88 7.02
N MET A 249 19.60 7.87 8.31
CA MET A 249 19.81 6.62 9.05
C MET A 249 18.51 5.87 9.32
N PHE A 250 17.34 6.53 9.35
CA PHE A 250 16.05 5.85 9.35
C PHE A 250 15.87 4.98 8.09
N LEU A 251 16.35 5.40 6.92
CA LEU A 251 16.26 4.59 5.70
C LEU A 251 17.12 3.31 5.79
N VAL A 252 18.28 3.40 6.45
CA VAL A 252 19.27 2.30 6.55
C VAL A 252 18.99 1.37 7.74
N TYR A 253 18.54 1.94 8.86
CA TYR A 253 18.27 1.27 10.13
C TYR A 253 16.84 1.52 10.55
N SER A 254 15.91 1.33 9.61
CA SER A 254 14.43 1.44 9.72
C SER A 254 13.83 0.46 10.73
N VAL A 255 14.54 0.20 11.80
CA VAL A 255 14.23 -0.68 12.89
C VAL A 255 14.37 0.03 14.25
N TYR A 256 15.06 1.18 14.39
CA TYR A 256 15.36 1.70 15.75
C TYR A 256 15.60 3.20 15.95
N THR A 257 15.45 4.07 14.96
CA THR A 257 15.64 5.51 15.18
C THR A 257 14.43 6.13 15.85
N LEU A 258 14.35 6.02 17.18
CA LEU A 258 13.57 6.89 18.07
C LEU A 258 14.06 6.70 19.52
N PHE A 259 15.09 7.42 19.93
CA PHE A 259 15.34 7.86 21.30
C PHE A 259 16.12 9.17 21.30
#